data_AF-A0ABD3NFQ7-F1
#
_entry.id   AF-A0ABD3NFQ7-F1
#
_cell.length_a   1.000
_cell.length_b   1.000
_cell.length_c   1.000
_cell.angle_alpha   90.00
_cell.angle_beta   90.00
_cell.angle_gamma   90.00
#
_symmetry.space_group_name_H-M   'P 1'
#
loop_
_entity.id
_entity.type
_entity.pdbx_description
1 polymer ?
#
loop_
_entity_poly.entity_id
_entity_poly.type
_entity_poly.pdbx_seq_one_letter_code
_entity_poly.pdbx_strand_id
1 'polypeptide(L)'
;MRFFNSIAVIILQQPAAAFIAPHAAALSFFRNCCNDLYSSKPPAEQNEVQTKVTFQSPKFRVYIEDTDAYGVIYNSNYVRAFERALLQYAPLSASDETSRKWILSAIHNQKFRSSPALGEEYIIRGKLVDANTWEIEMITENESSDVVHNSALVEVTPGMKLSPANELTLKQSGKVDEKRYIPYHDEFDHYNFDETTSRYNYYIPIRNAMNFFERSRSDFLGGPDALRKMQVEDDLIWVVTGVENGKLFDHDSAQTRDMDDISVNEYRPEDEMQKMANEETAVFEVSPGKEVIVETTFDVKRKGMILDCHHTLWMEGGSQRKLLAQATCVIVALKGSTRRPTSKLPQWVLDKFAE
;
A
#
# COMPACT_ATOMS: atom_id res chain seq x y z
N MET A 1 -6.27 -47.93 -18.92
CA MET A 1 -5.73 -48.49 -17.66
C MET A 1 -4.21 -48.47 -17.74
N ARG A 2 -3.51 -48.03 -16.67
CA ARG A 2 -2.03 -47.91 -16.54
C ARG A 2 -1.44 -46.80 -17.45
N PHE A 3 -0.79 -45.70 -17.00
CA PHE A 3 0.28 -45.47 -15.99
C PHE A 3 1.57 -46.28 -16.28
N PHE A 4 2.82 -45.79 -16.18
CA PHE A 4 3.43 -44.46 -15.91
C PHE A 4 4.54 -44.20 -17.01
N ASN A 5 5.45 -43.20 -17.01
CA ASN A 5 5.81 -42.10 -16.10
C ASN A 5 6.58 -40.97 -16.86
N SER A 6 6.65 -39.74 -16.31
CA SER A 6 7.87 -38.88 -16.31
C SER A 6 7.65 -37.60 -15.49
N ILE A 7 8.22 -37.57 -14.29
CA ILE A 7 8.29 -36.41 -13.39
C ILE A 7 9.68 -35.77 -13.55
N ALA A 8 9.75 -34.48 -13.87
CA ALA A 8 11.00 -33.73 -13.85
C ALA A 8 11.22 -33.13 -12.45
N VAL A 9 11.94 -33.84 -11.60
CA VAL A 9 12.43 -33.31 -10.31
C VAL A 9 13.67 -32.46 -10.57
N ILE A 10 13.62 -31.16 -10.26
CA ILE A 10 14.82 -30.31 -10.25
C ILE A 10 15.49 -30.45 -8.88
N ILE A 11 16.71 -31.00 -8.90
CA ILE A 11 17.53 -31.26 -7.72
C ILE A 11 18.34 -30.00 -7.38
N LEU A 12 18.23 -29.52 -6.15
CA LEU A 12 19.14 -28.51 -5.61
C LEU A 12 20.50 -29.14 -5.30
N GLN A 13 21.54 -28.80 -6.06
CA GLN A 13 22.94 -29.07 -5.69
C GLN A 13 23.54 -27.82 -5.02
N GLN A 14 23.94 -27.98 -3.75
CA GLN A 14 24.91 -27.08 -3.11
C GLN A 14 26.34 -27.54 -3.45
N PRO A 15 27.30 -26.62 -3.50
CA PRO A 15 28.67 -26.88 -3.09
C PRO A 15 28.99 -26.13 -1.78
N ALA A 16 29.76 -26.77 -0.89
CA ALA A 16 30.20 -26.20 0.39
C ALA A 16 31.69 -25.80 0.34
N ALA A 17 32.02 -24.70 1.05
CA ALA A 17 33.32 -24.32 1.66
C ALA A 17 34.63 -24.47 0.83
N ALA A 18 35.58 -23.53 0.86
CA ALA A 18 36.31 -23.10 2.05
C ALA A 18 37.40 -22.04 1.72
N PHE A 19 37.70 -21.15 2.68
CA PHE A 19 39.01 -20.49 2.98
C PHE A 19 39.79 -19.77 1.83
N ILE A 20 40.27 -18.53 1.96
CA ILE A 20 41.33 -18.03 2.88
C ILE A 20 41.22 -16.49 2.98
N ALA A 21 41.46 -15.91 4.16
CA ALA A 21 41.93 -14.53 4.35
C ALA A 21 43.40 -14.56 4.83
N PRO A 22 44.21 -13.48 4.65
CA PRO A 22 44.37 -12.57 5.79
C PRO A 22 44.76 -11.09 5.50
N HIS A 23 44.35 -10.24 6.45
CA HIS A 23 45.05 -9.07 7.01
C HIS A 23 45.52 -7.83 6.21
N ALA A 24 45.32 -6.69 6.91
CA ALA A 24 46.12 -5.45 6.92
C ALA A 24 46.08 -4.52 5.69
N ALA A 25 46.34 -3.21 5.80
CA ALA A 25 46.18 -2.22 6.87
C ALA A 25 46.53 -0.83 6.28
N ALA A 26 45.87 0.27 6.70
CA ALA A 26 46.48 1.62 6.78
C ALA A 26 45.46 2.67 7.26
N LEU A 27 45.88 3.48 8.23
CA LEU A 27 45.25 4.74 8.64
C LEU A 27 45.97 5.92 7.95
N SER A 28 45.33 7.10 7.95
CA SER A 28 45.91 8.44 7.71
C SER A 28 46.37 8.73 6.25
N PHE A 29 46.38 9.96 5.73
CA PHE A 29 46.77 11.22 6.38
C PHE A 29 46.23 12.51 5.70
N PHE A 30 46.28 13.57 6.50
CA PHE A 30 46.41 15.01 6.21
C PHE A 30 45.27 15.90 5.67
N ARG A 31 45.18 17.01 6.40
CA ARG A 31 44.37 18.22 6.33
C ARG A 31 45.21 19.36 5.69
N ASN A 32 44.57 20.51 5.43
CA ASN A 32 45.14 21.82 5.03
C ASN A 32 45.33 21.97 3.50
N CYS A 33 45.00 23.09 2.85
CA CYS A 33 45.20 24.48 3.30
C CYS A 33 44.04 25.44 2.97
N CYS A 34 44.00 26.55 3.72
CA CYS A 34 43.21 27.74 3.43
C CYS A 34 43.84 28.57 2.28
N ASN A 35 43.03 29.40 1.63
CA ASN A 35 43.29 30.85 1.54
C ASN A 35 42.09 31.59 0.95
N ASP A 36 41.59 32.59 1.68
CA ASP A 36 40.69 33.62 1.17
C ASP A 36 41.42 34.61 0.25
N LEU A 37 40.71 35.21 -0.70
CA LEU A 37 40.82 36.65 -1.00
C LEU A 37 39.73 37.12 -1.99
N TYR A 38 38.78 37.90 -1.44
CA TYR A 38 38.01 38.99 -2.06
C TYR A 38 37.72 38.98 -3.57
N SER A 39 36.44 38.83 -3.92
CA SER A 39 35.87 39.47 -5.12
C SER A 39 34.39 39.81 -4.89
N SER A 40 34.10 41.06 -4.52
CA SER A 40 32.73 41.56 -4.36
C SER A 40 32.01 41.71 -5.70
N LYS A 41 30.96 40.91 -5.93
CA LYS A 41 29.91 41.17 -6.92
C LYS A 41 28.55 41.34 -6.21
N PRO A 42 27.63 42.15 -6.77
CA PRO A 42 26.29 42.32 -6.19
C PRO A 42 25.53 40.99 -6.19
N PRO A 43 24.54 40.81 -5.29
CA PRO A 43 23.85 39.54 -5.14
C PRO A 43 23.07 39.21 -6.41
N ALA A 44 23.47 38.12 -7.08
CA ALA A 44 22.57 37.43 -7.97
C ALA A 44 21.40 36.88 -7.14
N GLU A 45 20.21 36.84 -7.73
CA GLU A 45 19.03 36.25 -7.11
C GLU A 45 19.36 34.85 -6.58
N GLN A 46 18.99 34.61 -5.32
CA GLN A 46 19.13 33.31 -4.70
C GLN A 46 18.16 32.35 -5.38
N ASN A 47 18.64 31.67 -6.43
CA ASN A 47 18.14 30.36 -6.76
C ASN A 47 18.36 29.51 -5.50
N GLU A 48 17.31 29.32 -4.71
CA GLU A 48 17.33 28.38 -3.60
C GLU A 48 17.79 27.03 -4.13
N VAL A 49 18.98 26.63 -3.73
CA VAL A 49 19.46 25.27 -3.96
C VAL A 49 18.61 24.39 -3.05
N GLN A 50 17.45 23.97 -3.57
CA GLN A 50 16.62 22.95 -2.93
C GLN A 50 17.51 21.72 -2.74
N THR A 51 17.96 21.53 -1.51
CA THR A 51 18.82 20.42 -1.12
C THR A 51 17.98 19.17 -1.33
N LYS A 52 18.25 18.41 -2.39
CA LYS A 52 17.48 17.22 -2.74
C LYS A 52 17.65 16.18 -1.63
N VAL A 53 16.70 16.12 -0.72
CA VAL A 53 16.66 15.14 0.35
C VAL A 53 16.34 13.78 -0.29
N THR A 54 17.27 12.84 -0.18
CA THR A 54 17.15 11.49 -0.74
C THR A 54 17.61 10.45 0.29
N PHE A 55 17.10 9.24 0.16
CA PHE A 55 17.61 8.07 0.88
C PHE A 55 17.68 6.85 -0.05
N GLN A 56 18.47 5.87 0.35
CA GLN A 56 18.53 4.54 -0.24
C GLN A 56 18.56 3.50 0.88
N SER A 57 17.75 2.46 0.77
CA SER A 57 17.74 1.34 1.71
C SER A 57 18.96 0.42 1.50
N PRO A 58 19.30 -0.44 2.47
CA PRO A 58 20.11 -1.63 2.20
C PRO A 58 19.40 -2.56 1.21
N LYS A 59 20.14 -3.56 0.70
CA LYS A 59 19.57 -4.64 -0.12
C LYS A 59 18.65 -5.50 0.73
N PHE A 60 17.44 -5.68 0.24
CA PHE A 60 16.47 -6.65 0.75
C PHE A 60 16.37 -7.81 -0.23
N ARG A 61 16.07 -9.00 0.28
CA ARG A 61 15.83 -10.18 -0.53
C ARG A 61 14.33 -10.45 -0.62
N VAL A 62 13.84 -10.91 -1.76
CA VAL A 62 12.46 -11.40 -1.90
C VAL A 62 12.34 -12.77 -1.24
N TYR A 63 11.51 -12.89 -0.21
CA TYR A 63 11.21 -14.16 0.45
C TYR A 63 9.83 -14.70 0.01
N ILE A 64 9.49 -15.93 0.40
CA ILE A 64 8.26 -16.59 -0.07
C ILE A 64 7.01 -15.87 0.46
N GLU A 65 7.07 -15.33 1.68
CA GLU A 65 6.06 -14.50 2.33
C GLU A 65 5.85 -13.13 1.66
N ASP A 66 6.78 -12.68 0.81
CA ASP A 66 6.61 -11.46 0.02
C ASP A 66 5.85 -11.74 -1.29
N THR A 67 5.74 -13.00 -1.73
CA THR A 67 5.28 -13.39 -3.07
C THR A 67 3.83 -13.87 -3.17
N ASP A 68 3.27 -13.73 -4.38
CA ASP A 68 1.96 -14.21 -4.78
C ASP A 68 1.98 -15.66 -5.31
N ALA A 69 0.83 -16.16 -5.77
CA ALA A 69 0.69 -17.49 -6.38
C ALA A 69 1.48 -17.69 -7.70
N TYR A 70 2.13 -16.65 -8.21
CA TYR A 70 2.98 -16.67 -9.40
C TYR A 70 4.47 -16.55 -9.06
N GLY A 71 4.84 -16.43 -7.76
CA GLY A 71 6.23 -16.37 -7.30
C GLY A 71 6.91 -15.01 -7.47
N VAL A 72 6.12 -13.94 -7.59
CA VAL A 72 6.58 -12.54 -7.68
C VAL A 72 5.98 -11.72 -6.53
N ILE A 73 6.56 -10.56 -6.19
CA ILE A 73 6.04 -9.73 -5.08
C ILE A 73 4.53 -9.44 -5.23
N TYR A 74 3.78 -9.78 -4.17
CA TYR A 74 2.36 -9.53 -4.01
C TYR A 74 2.06 -8.01 -3.96
N ASN A 75 0.98 -7.53 -4.59
CA ASN A 75 0.89 -6.10 -4.96
C ASN A 75 0.92 -5.13 -3.77
N SER A 76 0.35 -5.52 -2.62
CA SER A 76 0.40 -4.72 -1.38
C SER A 76 1.75 -4.78 -0.66
N ASN A 77 2.57 -5.82 -0.91
CA ASN A 77 3.90 -5.94 -0.31
C ASN A 77 4.88 -4.89 -0.85
N TYR A 78 4.64 -4.30 -2.03
CA TYR A 78 5.36 -3.09 -2.46
C TYR A 78 5.15 -1.92 -1.48
N VAL A 79 3.92 -1.70 -1.02
CA VAL A 79 3.59 -0.64 -0.05
C VAL A 79 4.24 -0.93 1.30
N ARG A 80 4.25 -2.21 1.73
CA ARG A 80 4.99 -2.67 2.93
C ARG A 80 6.50 -2.41 2.82
N ALA A 81 7.11 -2.64 1.66
CA ALA A 81 8.52 -2.37 1.42
C ALA A 81 8.84 -0.87 1.44
N PHE A 82 8.00 -0.05 0.80
CA PHE A 82 8.08 1.42 0.83
C PHE A 82 7.97 1.98 2.25
N GLU A 83 6.96 1.57 3.01
CA GLU A 83 6.75 1.98 4.39
C GLU A 83 7.93 1.61 5.30
N ARG A 84 8.40 0.36 5.24
CA ARG A 84 9.60 -0.09 5.98
C ARG A 84 10.83 0.77 5.64
N ALA A 85 11.04 1.06 4.36
CA ALA A 85 12.20 1.83 3.92
C ALA A 85 12.11 3.31 4.34
N LEU A 86 10.93 3.92 4.22
CA LEU A 86 10.69 5.30 4.64
C LEU A 86 10.89 5.47 6.15
N LEU A 87 10.19 4.67 6.95
CA LEU A 87 10.19 4.82 8.41
C LEU A 87 11.54 4.47 9.07
N GLN A 88 12.44 3.80 8.36
CA GLN A 88 13.76 3.41 8.87
C GLN A 88 14.95 4.20 8.29
N TYR A 89 14.88 4.65 7.03
CA TYR A 89 16.03 5.25 6.33
C TYR A 89 15.77 6.66 5.78
N ALA A 90 14.52 7.11 5.68
CA ALA A 90 14.26 8.49 5.28
C ALA A 90 14.63 9.46 6.42
N PRO A 91 15.30 10.58 6.13
CA PRO A 91 15.56 11.64 7.11
C PRO A 91 14.28 12.46 7.35
N LEU A 92 13.26 11.81 7.92
CA LEU A 92 12.04 12.45 8.37
C LEU A 92 12.41 13.44 9.49
N SER A 93 11.84 14.64 9.44
CA SER A 93 12.04 15.61 10.51
C SER A 93 11.54 15.02 11.82
N ALA A 94 12.40 14.97 12.83
CA ALA A 94 11.96 14.72 14.18
C ALA A 94 11.03 15.88 14.55
N SER A 95 9.74 15.60 14.72
CA SER A 95 8.89 16.53 15.45
C SER A 95 9.42 16.59 16.88
N ASP A 96 9.74 17.78 17.37
CA ASP A 96 9.90 17.99 18.80
C ASP A 96 8.67 17.39 19.52
N GLU A 97 8.90 16.78 20.69
CA GLU A 97 7.93 15.97 21.47
C GLU A 97 7.73 14.50 21.03
N THR A 98 8.76 13.67 21.28
CA THR A 98 8.73 12.37 22.02
C THR A 98 7.62 11.30 21.85
N SER A 99 6.60 11.41 20.99
CA SER A 99 5.56 10.36 20.86
C SER A 99 4.99 10.10 19.47
N ARG A 100 5.04 11.05 18.52
CA ARG A 100 4.37 10.88 17.22
C ARG A 100 5.19 10.05 16.23
N LYS A 101 4.85 8.75 16.13
CA LYS A 101 5.32 7.86 15.05
C LYS A 101 4.80 8.36 13.70
N TRP A 102 5.69 8.46 12.71
CA TRP A 102 5.32 8.70 11.31
C TRP A 102 4.62 7.47 10.72
N ILE A 103 3.61 7.69 9.87
CA ILE A 103 2.86 6.64 9.17
C ILE A 103 2.79 6.95 7.67
N LEU A 104 2.68 5.92 6.81
CA LEU A 104 2.42 6.12 5.38
C LEU A 104 0.91 6.33 5.20
N SER A 105 0.51 7.56 4.91
CA SER A 105 -0.89 8.01 4.92
C SER A 105 -1.57 7.91 3.56
N ALA A 106 -0.80 8.07 2.47
CA ALA A 106 -1.33 8.04 1.11
C ALA A 106 -0.34 7.49 0.07
N ILE A 107 -0.88 6.98 -1.03
CA ILE A 107 -0.15 6.48 -2.20
C ILE A 107 -0.89 6.88 -3.50
N HIS A 108 -0.14 7.50 -4.40
CA HIS A 108 -0.62 8.05 -5.67
C HIS A 108 0.34 7.66 -6.79
N ASN A 109 -0.15 7.62 -8.04
CA ASN A 109 0.67 7.41 -9.23
C ASN A 109 1.55 6.14 -9.15
N GLN A 110 1.10 5.12 -8.41
CA GLN A 110 1.85 3.87 -8.25
C GLN A 110 1.78 3.09 -9.57
N LYS A 111 2.95 2.72 -10.10
CA LYS A 111 3.10 2.03 -11.38
C LYS A 111 3.83 0.72 -11.20
N PHE A 112 3.25 -0.34 -11.76
CA PHE A 112 3.79 -1.69 -11.76
C PHE A 112 4.41 -1.95 -13.14
N ARG A 113 5.74 -1.92 -13.24
CA ARG A 113 6.48 -2.08 -14.50
C ARG A 113 6.96 -3.51 -14.68
N SER A 114 7.45 -4.10 -13.60
CA SER A 114 7.90 -5.48 -13.47
C SER A 114 7.86 -5.88 -11.98
N SER A 115 8.22 -7.13 -11.66
CA SER A 115 8.33 -7.58 -10.28
C SER A 115 9.64 -8.34 -10.10
N PRO A 116 10.37 -8.17 -8.99
CA PRO A 116 11.52 -9.02 -8.68
C PRO A 116 11.03 -10.42 -8.35
N ALA A 117 11.81 -11.42 -8.76
CA ALA A 117 11.50 -12.83 -8.56
C ALA A 117 11.91 -13.31 -7.16
N LEU A 118 11.32 -14.42 -6.72
CA LEU A 118 11.69 -15.09 -5.46
C LEU A 118 13.20 -15.30 -5.36
N GLY A 119 13.81 -14.79 -4.29
CA GLY A 119 15.24 -14.92 -4.00
C GLY A 119 16.14 -13.87 -4.66
N GLU A 120 15.63 -12.99 -5.52
CA GLU A 120 16.34 -11.80 -6.02
C GLU A 120 16.52 -10.74 -4.91
N GLU A 121 17.42 -9.78 -5.15
CA GLU A 121 17.61 -8.61 -4.29
C GLU A 121 17.00 -7.35 -4.90
N TYR A 122 16.48 -6.48 -4.04
CA TYR A 122 15.97 -5.16 -4.39
C TYR A 122 16.44 -4.11 -3.38
N ILE A 123 16.47 -2.85 -3.80
CA ILE A 123 16.62 -1.69 -2.94
C ILE A 123 15.44 -0.73 -3.15
N ILE A 124 15.16 0.07 -2.14
CA ILE A 124 14.21 1.17 -2.21
C ILE A 124 15.02 2.47 -2.24
N ARG A 125 14.81 3.29 -3.28
CA ARG A 125 15.32 4.66 -3.35
C ARG A 125 14.16 5.63 -3.18
N GLY A 126 14.35 6.67 -2.38
CA GLY A 126 13.34 7.71 -2.16
C GLY A 126 13.92 9.11 -2.28
N LYS A 127 13.11 10.03 -2.80
CA LYS A 127 13.42 11.45 -2.98
C LYS A 127 12.25 12.29 -2.50
N LEU A 128 12.50 13.20 -1.56
CA LEU A 128 11.51 14.17 -1.12
C LEU A 128 11.17 15.11 -2.29
N VAL A 129 9.89 15.30 -2.57
CA VAL A 129 9.38 16.18 -3.65
C VAL A 129 8.52 17.33 -3.14
N ASP A 130 7.90 17.16 -1.98
CA ASP A 130 7.21 18.19 -1.21
C ASP A 130 7.34 17.87 0.29
N ALA A 131 6.93 18.76 1.19
CA ALA A 131 7.20 18.72 2.64
C ALA A 131 7.08 17.34 3.31
N ASN A 132 6.05 16.56 2.93
CA ASN A 132 5.76 15.22 3.44
C ASN A 132 5.65 14.16 2.34
N THR A 133 5.96 14.50 1.09
CA THR A 133 5.67 13.68 -0.10
C THR A 133 6.96 13.18 -0.73
N TRP A 134 7.04 11.88 -0.93
CA TRP A 134 8.22 11.17 -1.44
C TRP A 134 7.91 10.53 -2.79
N GLU A 135 8.78 10.76 -3.76
CA GLU A 135 8.92 9.94 -4.96
C GLU A 135 9.77 8.72 -4.58
N ILE A 136 9.20 7.51 -4.68
CA ILE A 136 9.82 6.28 -4.20
C ILE A 136 9.82 5.20 -5.30
N GLU A 137 10.94 4.50 -5.44
CA GLU A 137 11.12 3.42 -6.43
C GLU A 137 11.70 2.16 -5.79
N MET A 138 11.13 1.01 -6.13
CA MET A 138 11.73 -0.32 -5.88
C MET A 138 12.47 -0.75 -7.14
N ILE A 139 13.75 -1.07 -6.98
CA ILE A 139 14.63 -1.40 -8.10
C ILE A 139 15.53 -2.61 -7.78
N THR A 140 15.93 -3.34 -8.82
CA THR A 140 17.04 -4.31 -8.75
C THR A 140 18.24 -3.72 -9.50
N GLU A 141 19.38 -3.63 -8.80
CA GLU A 141 20.64 -3.19 -9.39
C GLU A 141 21.20 -4.29 -10.30
N ASN A 142 21.49 -3.97 -11.56
CA ASN A 142 22.19 -4.85 -12.50
C ASN A 142 23.43 -4.15 -13.07
N GLU A 143 24.43 -4.92 -13.50
CA GLU A 143 25.70 -4.41 -14.04
C GLU A 143 25.55 -3.40 -15.19
N SER A 144 24.48 -3.52 -15.99
CA SER A 144 24.24 -2.66 -17.16
C SER A 144 23.29 -1.49 -16.89
N SER A 145 22.30 -1.66 -16.01
CA SER A 145 21.21 -0.71 -15.78
C SER A 145 20.27 -1.18 -14.68
N ASP A 146 19.94 -0.30 -13.73
CA ASP A 146 18.91 -0.57 -12.72
C ASP A 146 17.55 -0.86 -13.35
N VAL A 147 16.87 -1.92 -12.90
CA VAL A 147 15.52 -2.27 -13.33
C VAL A 147 14.53 -1.75 -12.30
N VAL A 148 13.68 -0.79 -12.71
CA VAL A 148 12.60 -0.27 -11.87
C VAL A 148 11.38 -1.18 -11.96
N HIS A 149 11.06 -1.83 -10.85
CA HIS A 149 9.92 -2.74 -10.72
C HIS A 149 8.62 -1.97 -10.39
N ASN A 150 8.68 -1.14 -9.35
CA ASN A 150 7.55 -0.35 -8.87
C ASN A 150 7.99 1.08 -8.56
N SER A 151 7.14 2.07 -8.85
CA SER A 151 7.41 3.48 -8.55
C SER A 151 6.12 4.16 -8.10
N ALA A 152 6.15 4.98 -7.04
CA ALA A 152 4.98 5.69 -6.51
C ALA A 152 5.33 7.10 -6.00
N LEU A 153 4.29 7.92 -5.84
CA LEU A 153 4.30 9.08 -4.94
C LEU A 153 3.61 8.66 -3.64
N VAL A 154 4.24 8.88 -2.50
CA VAL A 154 3.71 8.49 -1.19
C VAL A 154 3.81 9.62 -0.19
N GLU A 155 2.78 9.78 0.63
CA GLU A 155 2.73 10.78 1.69
C GLU A 155 2.95 10.12 3.04
N VAL A 156 3.66 10.81 3.93
CA VAL A 156 3.84 10.40 5.33
C VAL A 156 3.28 11.47 6.27
N THR A 157 2.55 11.07 7.31
CA THR A 157 2.03 12.01 8.32
C THR A 157 2.59 11.70 9.71
N PRO A 158 2.89 12.72 10.54
CA PRO A 158 3.29 12.53 11.92
C PRO A 158 2.05 12.27 12.79
N GLY A 159 1.82 10.99 13.16
CA GLY A 159 0.59 10.54 13.80
C GLY A 159 -0.65 10.63 12.90
N MET A 160 -1.83 10.50 13.49
CA MET A 160 -3.12 10.54 12.80
C MET A 160 -3.66 11.96 12.59
N LYS A 161 -2.86 12.89 12.06
CA LYS A 161 -3.43 14.06 11.35
C LYS A 161 -3.75 13.65 9.91
N LEU A 162 -4.69 12.71 9.77
CA LEU A 162 -5.17 12.26 8.48
C LEU A 162 -6.15 13.28 7.90
N SER A 163 -6.42 13.19 6.60
CA SER A 163 -7.36 14.13 5.98
C SER A 163 -8.79 13.84 6.42
N PRO A 164 -9.64 14.89 6.57
CA PRO A 164 -11.05 14.69 6.84
C PRO A 164 -11.71 13.93 5.68
N ALA A 165 -12.61 13.04 6.01
CA ALA A 165 -13.33 12.18 5.05
C ALA A 165 -14.16 12.96 3.98
N ASN A 166 -14.41 14.26 4.20
CA ASN A 166 -15.18 15.17 3.35
C ASN A 166 -14.74 15.25 1.87
N GLU A 167 -13.58 14.69 1.50
CA GLU A 167 -13.09 14.60 0.12
C GLU A 167 -13.64 13.40 -0.70
N LEU A 168 -14.65 12.66 -0.21
CA LEU A 168 -15.34 11.61 -0.99
C LEU A 168 -15.98 12.16 -2.29
N THR A 169 -15.17 12.23 -3.34
CA THR A 169 -15.53 12.78 -4.64
C THR A 169 -15.79 11.67 -5.66
N LEU A 170 -16.35 10.55 -5.20
CA LEU A 170 -16.66 9.41 -6.05
C LEU A 170 -18.17 9.28 -6.31
N LYS A 171 -18.61 9.86 -7.44
CA LYS A 171 -19.88 9.48 -8.06
C LYS A 171 -19.73 8.07 -8.64
N GLN A 172 -19.96 7.06 -7.81
CA GLN A 172 -19.88 5.66 -8.20
C GLN A 172 -21.04 5.30 -9.13
N SER A 173 -20.77 5.30 -10.44
CA SER A 173 -21.59 4.59 -11.43
C SER A 173 -20.90 3.26 -11.76
N GLY A 174 -21.49 2.15 -11.35
CA GLY A 174 -20.96 0.81 -11.61
C GLY A 174 -21.58 -0.23 -10.70
N LYS A 175 -21.19 -1.49 -10.88
CA LYS A 175 -21.57 -2.59 -9.98
C LYS A 175 -20.81 -2.44 -8.67
N VAL A 176 -21.52 -2.47 -7.55
CA VAL A 176 -20.96 -2.44 -6.20
C VAL A 176 -20.92 -3.87 -5.65
N ASP A 177 -19.74 -4.33 -5.24
CA ASP A 177 -19.55 -5.57 -4.50
C ASP A 177 -19.14 -5.26 -3.05
N GLU A 178 -19.92 -5.73 -2.07
CA GLU A 178 -19.59 -5.63 -0.65
C GLU A 178 -18.93 -6.93 -0.16
N LYS A 179 -17.85 -6.81 0.60
CA LYS A 179 -17.16 -7.92 1.27
C LYS A 179 -16.86 -7.56 2.72
N ARG A 180 -17.12 -8.50 3.62
CA ARG A 180 -16.87 -8.37 5.07
C ARG A 180 -15.67 -9.21 5.47
N TYR A 181 -14.78 -8.61 6.26
CA TYR A 181 -13.57 -9.23 6.77
C TYR A 181 -13.45 -8.96 8.27
N ILE A 182 -12.93 -9.95 9.01
CA ILE A 182 -12.56 -9.79 10.42
C ILE A 182 -11.03 -9.72 10.46
N PRO A 183 -10.43 -8.53 10.65
CA PRO A 183 -8.98 -8.39 10.60
C PRO A 183 -8.28 -9.06 11.77
N TYR A 184 -7.13 -9.67 11.48
CA TYR A 184 -6.25 -10.26 12.48
C TYR A 184 -5.48 -9.19 13.28
N HIS A 185 -4.89 -9.57 14.41
CA HIS A 185 -4.17 -8.62 15.27
C HIS A 185 -2.92 -8.01 14.59
N ASP A 186 -2.26 -8.75 13.69
CA ASP A 186 -1.14 -8.28 12.87
C ASP A 186 -1.56 -7.44 11.65
N GLU A 187 -2.87 -7.36 11.38
CA GLU A 187 -3.44 -6.47 10.36
C GLU A 187 -3.66 -5.03 10.88
N PHE A 188 -3.37 -4.76 12.16
CA PHE A 188 -3.35 -3.40 12.75
C PHE A 188 -1.94 -2.97 13.18
N ASP A 189 -1.71 -1.66 13.15
CA ASP A 189 -0.61 -1.02 13.87
C ASP A 189 -1.18 -0.22 15.05
N HIS A 190 -0.33 0.05 16.04
CA HIS A 190 -0.58 1.02 17.11
C HIS A 190 0.40 2.19 16.96
N TYR A 191 -0.06 3.41 17.27
CA TYR A 191 0.80 4.61 17.24
C TYR A 191 1.01 5.23 18.62
N ASN A 192 0.02 5.15 19.52
CA ASN A 192 0.11 5.60 20.90
C ASN A 192 -0.48 4.55 21.85
N PHE A 193 0.16 4.40 23.01
CA PHE A 193 -0.48 3.89 24.22
C PHE A 193 -0.93 5.10 25.03
N ASP A 194 -2.24 5.22 25.25
CA ASP A 194 -2.78 6.22 26.16
C ASP A 194 -2.68 5.69 27.59
N GLU A 195 -1.75 6.23 28.37
CA GLU A 195 -1.54 5.87 29.77
C GLU A 195 -2.79 6.14 30.64
N THR A 196 -3.62 7.12 30.27
CA THR A 196 -4.77 7.54 31.08
C THR A 196 -5.94 6.56 30.98
N THR A 197 -6.19 6.01 29.79
CA THR A 197 -7.19 4.94 29.58
C THR A 197 -6.58 3.54 29.62
N SER A 198 -5.24 3.43 29.62
CA SER A 198 -4.47 2.19 29.44
C SER A 198 -4.83 1.43 28.15
N ARG A 199 -5.13 2.16 27.06
CA ARG A 199 -5.52 1.61 25.76
C ARG A 199 -4.50 1.92 24.67
N TYR A 200 -4.47 1.05 23.65
CA TYR A 200 -3.73 1.31 22.42
C TYR A 200 -4.68 1.87 21.37
N ASN A 201 -4.31 2.99 20.76
CA ASN A 201 -5.00 3.50 19.59
C ASN A 201 -4.52 2.71 18.36
N TYR A 202 -5.30 1.72 17.94
CA TYR A 202 -5.05 0.97 16.73
C TYR A 202 -5.52 1.75 15.50
N TYR A 203 -4.86 1.50 14.37
CA TYR A 203 -5.31 1.91 13.05
C TYR A 203 -4.99 0.80 12.03
N ILE A 204 -5.69 0.79 10.90
CA ILE A 204 -5.35 -0.08 9.77
C ILE A 204 -4.34 0.68 8.90
N PRO A 205 -3.07 0.26 8.84
CA PRO A 205 -2.09 0.91 7.99
C PRO A 205 -2.40 0.63 6.52
N ILE A 206 -2.01 1.55 5.63
CA ILE A 206 -2.41 1.51 4.21
C ILE A 206 -1.94 0.24 3.50
N ARG A 207 -0.79 -0.33 3.89
CA ARG A 207 -0.33 -1.66 3.44
C ARG A 207 -1.37 -2.77 3.65
N ASN A 208 -2.15 -2.69 4.73
CA ASN A 208 -3.16 -3.69 5.11
C ASN A 208 -4.53 -3.34 4.52
N ALA A 209 -4.88 -2.05 4.38
CA ALA A 209 -6.02 -1.62 3.55
C ALA A 209 -5.91 -2.18 2.12
N MET A 210 -4.71 -2.10 1.52
CA MET A 210 -4.42 -2.67 0.20
C MET A 210 -4.55 -4.21 0.14
N ASN A 211 -4.36 -4.93 1.26
CA ASN A 211 -4.66 -6.38 1.33
C ASN A 211 -6.16 -6.64 1.23
N PHE A 212 -6.99 -5.89 1.97
CA PHE A 212 -8.46 -6.05 1.91
C PHE A 212 -9.01 -5.71 0.53
N PHE A 213 -8.46 -4.67 -0.10
CA PHE A 213 -8.76 -4.32 -1.49
C PHE A 213 -8.36 -5.45 -2.46
N GLU A 214 -7.23 -6.14 -2.23
CA GLU A 214 -6.84 -7.29 -3.04
C GLU A 214 -7.74 -8.50 -2.86
N ARG A 215 -8.10 -8.83 -1.62
CA ARG A 215 -9.07 -9.91 -1.33
C ARG A 215 -10.39 -9.63 -2.05
N SER A 216 -10.96 -8.43 -1.90
CA SER A 216 -12.25 -8.07 -2.51
C SER A 216 -12.25 -8.17 -4.04
N ARG A 217 -11.25 -7.64 -4.75
CA ARG A 217 -11.18 -7.80 -6.23
C ARG A 217 -10.93 -9.25 -6.66
N SER A 218 -10.18 -10.02 -5.87
CA SER A 218 -9.91 -11.44 -6.17
C SER A 218 -11.17 -12.28 -5.98
N ASP A 219 -11.89 -12.07 -4.88
CA ASP A 219 -13.16 -12.72 -4.55
C ASP A 219 -14.24 -12.41 -5.61
N PHE A 220 -14.31 -11.14 -6.06
CA PHE A 220 -15.20 -10.73 -7.16
C PHE A 220 -14.92 -11.53 -8.45
N LEU A 221 -13.64 -11.74 -8.78
CA LEU A 221 -13.18 -12.58 -9.90
C LEU A 221 -13.23 -14.10 -9.61
N GLY A 222 -13.95 -14.53 -8.57
CA GLY A 222 -14.20 -15.94 -8.25
C GLY A 222 -13.17 -16.56 -7.28
N GLY A 223 -12.31 -15.75 -6.68
CA GLY A 223 -11.31 -16.20 -5.71
C GLY A 223 -10.05 -16.80 -6.34
N PRO A 224 -9.07 -17.22 -5.51
CA PRO A 224 -7.78 -17.71 -5.98
C PRO A 224 -7.88 -18.95 -6.87
N ASP A 225 -8.82 -19.85 -6.62
CA ASP A 225 -9.02 -21.05 -7.43
C ASP A 225 -9.53 -20.71 -8.84
N ALA A 226 -10.43 -19.73 -8.99
CA ALA A 226 -10.89 -19.28 -10.30
C ALA A 226 -9.79 -18.52 -11.06
N LEU A 227 -9.01 -17.69 -10.37
CA LEU A 227 -7.83 -17.02 -10.94
C LEU A 227 -6.78 -18.04 -11.43
N ARG A 228 -6.50 -19.08 -10.62
CA ARG A 228 -5.58 -20.16 -11.01
C ARG A 228 -6.13 -20.99 -12.17
N LYS A 229 -7.44 -21.25 -12.19
CA LYS A 229 -8.11 -21.93 -13.30
C LYS A 229 -7.97 -21.14 -14.61
N MET A 230 -8.27 -19.83 -14.58
CA MET A 230 -8.09 -18.95 -15.75
C MET A 230 -6.64 -18.93 -16.25
N GLN A 231 -5.66 -18.97 -15.35
CA GLN A 231 -4.25 -19.06 -15.75
C GLN A 231 -3.92 -20.38 -16.47
N VAL A 232 -4.39 -21.51 -15.96
CA VAL A 232 -3.99 -22.85 -16.44
C VAL A 232 -4.82 -23.31 -17.64
N GLU A 233 -6.13 -23.04 -17.64
CA GLU A 233 -7.06 -23.52 -18.68
C GLU A 233 -7.29 -22.49 -19.79
N ASP A 234 -7.47 -21.21 -19.44
CA ASP A 234 -7.82 -20.14 -20.39
C ASP A 234 -6.60 -19.33 -20.91
N ASP A 235 -5.39 -19.62 -20.39
CA ASP A 235 -4.16 -18.83 -20.63
C ASP A 235 -4.38 -17.32 -20.33
N LEU A 236 -5.07 -17.04 -19.22
CA LEU A 236 -5.52 -15.70 -18.82
C LEU A 236 -5.03 -15.36 -17.41
N ILE A 237 -4.41 -14.20 -17.25
CA ILE A 237 -4.01 -13.65 -15.94
C ILE A 237 -4.55 -12.22 -15.78
N TRP A 238 -4.83 -11.85 -14.54
CA TRP A 238 -5.12 -10.48 -14.15
C TRP A 238 -3.89 -9.90 -13.45
N VAL A 239 -3.49 -8.69 -13.83
CA VAL A 239 -2.36 -7.97 -13.20
C VAL A 239 -2.77 -6.57 -12.77
N VAL A 240 -2.27 -6.11 -11.63
CA VAL A 240 -2.35 -4.70 -11.25
C VAL A 240 -1.35 -3.91 -12.11
N THR A 241 -1.80 -2.81 -12.69
CA THR A 241 -0.97 -1.94 -13.55
C THR A 241 -0.74 -0.57 -12.93
N GLY A 242 -1.68 -0.10 -12.11
CA GLY A 242 -1.49 1.07 -11.27
C GLY A 242 -2.43 1.15 -10.07
N VAL A 243 -2.05 1.98 -9.10
CA VAL A 243 -2.89 2.37 -7.96
C VAL A 243 -2.86 3.89 -7.83
N GLU A 244 -4.04 4.49 -7.71
CA GLU A 244 -4.27 5.92 -7.61
C GLU A 244 -5.14 6.23 -6.39
N ASN A 245 -4.98 7.44 -5.83
CA ASN A 245 -5.81 7.96 -4.74
C ASN A 245 -5.92 7.03 -3.52
N GLY A 246 -4.88 6.24 -3.25
CA GLY A 246 -4.77 5.41 -2.06
C GLY A 246 -4.60 6.32 -0.84
N LYS A 247 -5.52 6.31 0.13
CA LYS A 247 -5.52 7.27 1.23
C LYS A 247 -6.14 6.68 2.50
N LEU A 248 -5.54 6.96 3.65
CA LEU A 248 -6.11 6.71 4.97
C LEU A 248 -6.91 7.93 5.45
N PHE A 249 -7.99 7.68 6.20
CA PHE A 249 -8.84 8.71 6.77
C PHE A 249 -8.83 8.68 8.29
N ASP A 250 -9.06 9.85 8.90
CA ASP A 250 -8.96 10.02 10.33
C ASP A 250 -10.04 9.25 11.09
N HIS A 251 -9.69 8.79 12.29
CA HIS A 251 -10.63 8.16 13.19
C HIS A 251 -11.64 9.15 13.77
N ASP A 252 -11.27 10.43 13.89
CA ASP A 252 -12.13 11.45 14.49
C ASP A 252 -13.02 12.16 13.45
N SER A 253 -12.71 12.06 12.15
CA SER A 253 -13.58 12.55 11.07
C SER A 253 -14.62 11.50 10.68
N ALA A 254 -15.63 11.31 11.54
CA ALA A 254 -16.79 10.51 11.18
C ALA A 254 -17.50 11.09 9.94
N GLN A 255 -17.74 10.24 8.94
CA GLN A 255 -18.54 10.60 7.78
C GLN A 255 -19.80 9.74 7.80
N THR A 256 -20.89 10.29 8.34
CA THR A 256 -22.15 9.56 8.41
C THR A 256 -22.74 9.44 7.01
N ARG A 257 -22.88 8.20 6.55
CA ARG A 257 -23.74 7.88 5.41
C ARG A 257 -25.12 7.66 5.99
N ASP A 258 -25.91 8.73 6.05
CA ASP A 258 -27.19 8.74 6.76
C ASP A 258 -28.15 7.68 6.16
N MET A 259 -28.38 6.63 6.95
CA MET A 259 -29.33 5.55 6.65
C MET A 259 -30.74 6.02 7.01
N ASP A 260 -31.38 6.69 6.05
CA ASP A 260 -32.77 7.19 6.05
C ASP A 260 -33.16 8.21 7.14
N ASP A 261 -33.47 9.42 6.67
CA ASP A 261 -33.79 10.61 7.46
C ASP A 261 -35.16 10.49 8.17
N ILE A 262 -35.13 10.19 9.48
CA ILE A 262 -36.27 10.32 10.40
C ILE A 262 -35.91 11.28 11.53
N SER A 263 -35.82 12.57 11.20
CA SER A 263 -35.52 13.64 12.17
C SER A 263 -36.69 13.91 13.14
N VAL A 264 -36.80 13.12 14.22
CA VAL A 264 -37.67 13.45 15.36
C VAL A 264 -36.93 14.42 16.28
N ASN A 265 -37.32 15.69 16.26
CA ASN A 265 -36.65 16.77 16.99
C ASN A 265 -37.06 16.78 18.48
N GLU A 266 -36.53 15.81 19.24
CA GLU A 266 -36.79 15.62 20.66
C GLU A 266 -35.65 16.24 21.49
N TYR A 267 -35.97 17.25 22.32
CA TYR A 267 -35.00 17.95 23.16
C TYR A 267 -34.42 17.02 24.24
N ARG A 268 -33.10 16.78 24.20
CA ARG A 268 -32.38 15.95 25.19
C ARG A 268 -31.48 16.81 26.10
N PRO A 269 -31.31 16.46 27.39
CA PRO A 269 -30.38 17.12 28.30
C PRO A 269 -28.91 17.01 27.83
N GLU A 270 -28.09 18.01 28.18
CA GLU A 270 -26.66 18.05 27.83
C GLU A 270 -25.87 16.83 28.34
N ASP A 271 -26.18 16.34 29.55
CA ASP A 271 -25.57 15.13 30.11
C ASP A 271 -25.86 13.86 29.27
N GLU A 272 -27.05 13.77 28.68
CA GLU A 272 -27.40 12.66 27.78
C GLU A 272 -26.71 12.79 26.43
N MET A 273 -26.58 14.01 25.89
CA MET A 273 -25.79 14.27 24.68
C MET A 273 -24.31 13.89 24.88
N GLN A 274 -23.71 14.28 26.01
CA GLN A 274 -22.33 13.94 26.35
C GLN A 274 -22.13 12.42 26.48
N LYS A 275 -23.09 11.72 27.10
CA LYS A 275 -23.08 10.25 27.22
C LYS A 275 -23.20 9.57 25.85
N MET A 276 -24.12 10.04 24.99
CA MET A 276 -24.27 9.52 23.64
C MET A 276 -23.02 9.73 22.79
N ALA A 277 -22.39 10.91 22.83
CA ALA A 277 -21.16 11.19 22.09
C ALA A 277 -20.00 10.26 22.51
N ASN A 278 -19.90 9.96 23.81
CA ASN A 278 -18.91 9.01 24.34
C ASN A 278 -19.22 7.55 23.97
N GLU A 279 -20.51 7.17 23.91
CA GLU A 279 -20.92 5.84 23.44
C GLU A 279 -20.66 5.68 21.94
N GLU A 280 -21.01 6.68 21.12
CA GLU A 280 -20.83 6.71 19.67
C GLU A 280 -19.35 6.65 19.26
N THR A 281 -18.46 7.38 19.95
CA THR A 281 -17.01 7.25 19.73
C THR A 281 -16.46 5.87 20.10
N ALA A 282 -16.97 5.23 21.16
CA ALA A 282 -16.56 3.87 21.53
C ALA A 282 -17.00 2.80 20.51
N VAL A 283 -18.13 2.99 19.81
CA VAL A 283 -18.53 2.09 18.72
C VAL A 283 -17.47 2.05 17.63
N PHE A 284 -16.93 3.22 17.26
CA PHE A 284 -15.95 3.41 16.18
C PHE A 284 -14.47 3.30 16.57
N GLU A 285 -14.18 2.81 17.78
CA GLU A 285 -12.83 2.45 18.23
C GLU A 285 -12.29 1.29 17.38
N VAL A 286 -11.30 1.55 16.52
CA VAL A 286 -10.70 0.52 15.68
C VAL A 286 -9.94 -0.48 16.55
N SER A 287 -10.18 -1.78 16.39
CA SER A 287 -9.54 -2.83 17.21
C SER A 287 -9.56 -4.20 16.53
N PRO A 288 -8.58 -5.08 16.86
CA PRO A 288 -8.57 -6.48 16.43
C PRO A 288 -9.90 -7.20 16.68
N GLY A 289 -10.37 -7.95 15.68
CA GLY A 289 -11.62 -8.70 15.76
C GLY A 289 -12.92 -7.92 15.48
N LYS A 290 -12.88 -6.58 15.33
CA LYS A 290 -14.03 -5.82 14.78
C LYS A 290 -14.11 -6.02 13.26
N GLU A 291 -15.32 -6.18 12.74
CA GLU A 291 -15.54 -6.36 11.30
C GLU A 291 -15.24 -5.07 10.53
N VAL A 292 -14.63 -5.23 9.34
CA VAL A 292 -14.48 -4.17 8.33
C VAL A 292 -15.13 -4.58 7.04
N ILE A 293 -15.62 -3.59 6.30
CA ILE A 293 -16.37 -3.76 5.06
C ILE A 293 -15.57 -3.14 3.93
N VAL A 294 -15.24 -3.92 2.90
CA VAL A 294 -14.76 -3.39 1.62
C VAL A 294 -15.94 -3.26 0.68
N GLU A 295 -16.21 -2.04 0.25
CA GLU A 295 -17.10 -1.71 -0.86
C GLU A 295 -16.22 -1.50 -2.10
N THR A 296 -16.43 -2.29 -3.15
CA THR A 296 -15.70 -2.15 -4.42
C THR A 296 -16.66 -1.84 -5.55
N THR A 297 -16.52 -0.67 -6.18
CA THR A 297 -17.19 -0.35 -7.44
C THR A 297 -16.28 -0.70 -8.63
N PHE A 298 -16.80 -1.40 -9.63
CA PHE A 298 -16.07 -1.75 -10.85
C PHE A 298 -16.52 -0.91 -12.05
N ASP A 299 -15.59 -0.17 -12.66
CA ASP A 299 -15.78 0.49 -13.95
C ASP A 299 -15.09 -0.34 -15.07
N VAL A 300 -15.91 -0.87 -15.97
CA VAL A 300 -15.54 -1.94 -16.91
C VAL A 300 -15.16 -1.35 -18.27
N LYS A 301 -13.87 -1.36 -18.60
CA LYS A 301 -13.30 -0.68 -19.77
C LYS A 301 -12.84 -1.66 -20.85
N ARG A 302 -12.88 -1.19 -22.11
CA ARG A 302 -12.35 -1.89 -23.30
C ARG A 302 -12.82 -3.35 -23.43
N LYS A 303 -14.15 -3.59 -23.31
CA LYS A 303 -14.78 -4.93 -23.36
C LYS A 303 -14.28 -5.87 -22.24
N GLY A 304 -14.22 -5.36 -21.01
CA GLY A 304 -13.76 -6.10 -19.83
C GLY A 304 -12.25 -6.25 -19.70
N MET A 305 -11.45 -5.88 -20.71
CA MET A 305 -9.99 -6.06 -20.68
C MET A 305 -9.29 -5.22 -19.59
N ILE A 306 -9.89 -4.09 -19.20
CA ILE A 306 -9.40 -3.21 -18.13
C ILE A 306 -10.53 -3.02 -17.14
N LEU A 307 -10.24 -3.14 -15.84
CA LEU A 307 -11.16 -2.83 -14.76
C LEU A 307 -10.51 -1.78 -13.87
N ASP A 308 -11.22 -0.68 -13.64
CA ASP A 308 -10.87 0.26 -12.59
C ASP A 308 -11.69 -0.12 -11.36
N CYS A 309 -11.00 -0.64 -10.34
CA CYS A 309 -11.57 -1.07 -9.07
C CYS A 309 -11.49 0.07 -8.05
N HIS A 310 -12.60 0.75 -7.84
CA HIS A 310 -12.71 1.81 -6.84
C HIS A 310 -13.08 1.18 -5.49
N HIS A 311 -12.10 1.08 -4.60
CA HIS A 311 -12.24 0.45 -3.31
C HIS A 311 -12.42 1.48 -2.19
N THR A 312 -13.32 1.17 -1.27
CA THR A 312 -13.56 1.92 -0.03
C THR A 312 -13.60 0.96 1.15
N LEU A 313 -12.79 1.21 2.18
CA LEU A 313 -12.75 0.44 3.43
C LEU A 313 -13.54 1.17 4.50
N TRP A 314 -14.54 0.50 5.06
CA TRP A 314 -15.42 1.02 6.09
C TRP A 314 -15.32 0.19 7.39
N MET A 315 -15.64 0.82 8.52
CA MET A 315 -16.05 0.13 9.75
C MET A 315 -17.51 0.42 10.02
N GLU A 316 -18.28 -0.58 10.44
CA GLU A 316 -19.70 -0.42 10.78
C GLU A 316 -19.87 -0.12 12.27
N GLY A 317 -20.76 0.81 12.60
CA GLY A 317 -21.01 1.24 13.97
C GLY A 317 -22.46 1.66 14.16
N GLY A 318 -23.28 0.75 14.69
CA GLY A 318 -24.72 0.97 14.81
C GLY A 318 -25.36 1.13 13.44
N SER A 319 -26.02 2.27 13.21
CA SER A 319 -26.62 2.65 11.92
C SER A 319 -25.66 3.37 10.97
N GLN A 320 -24.44 3.71 11.42
CA GLN A 320 -23.48 4.50 10.66
C GLN A 320 -22.31 3.63 10.15
N ARG A 321 -21.66 4.10 9.08
CA ARG A 321 -20.38 3.56 8.59
C ARG A 321 -19.31 4.65 8.66
N LYS A 322 -18.10 4.27 9.03
CA LYS A 322 -16.93 5.16 9.16
C LYS A 322 -15.89 4.79 8.12
N LEU A 323 -15.48 5.77 7.31
CA LEU A 323 -14.45 5.62 6.30
C LEU A 323 -13.08 5.43 6.96
N LEU A 324 -12.35 4.38 6.58
CA LEU A 324 -10.98 4.10 7.07
C LEU A 324 -9.94 4.33 5.97
N ALA A 325 -10.22 3.89 4.76
CA ALA A 325 -9.31 4.03 3.63
C ALA A 325 -10.06 4.01 2.28
N GLN A 326 -9.44 4.53 1.23
CA GLN A 326 -9.89 4.32 -0.15
C GLN A 326 -8.68 4.08 -1.08
N ALA A 327 -8.90 3.49 -2.25
CA ALA A 327 -7.94 3.46 -3.36
C ALA A 327 -8.64 3.13 -4.69
N THR A 328 -8.10 3.59 -5.81
CA THR A 328 -8.48 3.09 -7.15
C THR A 328 -7.36 2.20 -7.70
N CYS A 329 -7.65 0.92 -7.89
CA CYS A 329 -6.71 -0.06 -8.45
C CYS A 329 -7.07 -0.36 -9.91
N VAL A 330 -6.14 -0.20 -10.85
CA VAL A 330 -6.37 -0.51 -12.27
C VAL A 330 -5.78 -1.88 -12.60
N ILE A 331 -6.65 -2.85 -12.90
CA ILE A 331 -6.25 -4.21 -13.28
C ILE A 331 -6.52 -4.49 -14.77
N VAL A 332 -5.64 -5.28 -15.38
CA VAL A 332 -5.68 -5.60 -16.82
C VAL A 332 -5.62 -7.10 -17.03
N ALA A 333 -6.51 -7.60 -17.89
CA ALA A 333 -6.50 -8.96 -18.40
C ALA A 333 -5.39 -9.14 -19.46
N LEU A 334 -4.41 -10.00 -19.17
CA LEU A 334 -3.33 -10.37 -20.08
C LEU A 334 -3.42 -11.85 -20.46
N LYS A 335 -3.05 -12.18 -21.70
CA LYS A 335 -2.82 -13.56 -22.11
C LYS A 335 -1.51 -14.08 -21.49
N GLY A 336 -1.58 -15.08 -20.63
CA GLY A 336 -0.47 -15.57 -19.78
C GLY A 336 0.83 -15.86 -20.54
N SER A 337 0.73 -16.59 -21.66
CA SER A 337 1.86 -17.00 -22.51
C SER A 337 2.55 -15.85 -23.27
N THR A 338 1.87 -14.72 -23.48
CA THR A 338 2.41 -13.59 -24.27
C THR A 338 2.54 -12.29 -23.49
N ARG A 339 1.93 -12.22 -22.30
CA ARG A 339 1.76 -11.02 -21.46
C ARG A 339 1.16 -9.82 -22.20
N ARG A 340 0.42 -10.06 -23.30
CA ARG A 340 -0.30 -9.03 -24.06
C ARG A 340 -1.73 -8.87 -23.55
N PRO A 341 -2.28 -7.64 -23.50
CA PRO A 341 -3.68 -7.41 -23.15
C PRO A 341 -4.65 -8.20 -24.05
N THR A 342 -5.71 -8.74 -23.46
CA THR A 342 -6.68 -9.59 -24.14
C THR A 342 -8.12 -9.27 -23.73
N SER A 343 -9.01 -9.17 -24.72
CA SER A 343 -10.46 -9.12 -24.50
C SER A 343 -11.13 -10.49 -24.63
N LYS A 344 -10.35 -11.57 -24.70
CA LYS A 344 -10.86 -12.96 -24.69
C LYS A 344 -11.02 -13.40 -23.25
N LEU A 345 -12.14 -13.03 -22.64
CA LEU A 345 -12.49 -13.41 -21.29
C LEU A 345 -13.50 -14.58 -21.31
N PRO A 346 -13.49 -15.48 -20.32
CA PRO A 346 -14.54 -16.47 -20.15
C PRO A 346 -15.92 -15.81 -20.03
N GLN A 347 -16.97 -16.45 -20.56
CA GLN A 347 -18.31 -15.86 -20.59
C GLN A 347 -18.81 -15.48 -19.19
N TRP A 348 -18.60 -16.34 -18.19
CA TRP A 348 -19.00 -16.09 -16.80
C TRP A 348 -18.36 -14.83 -16.18
N VAL A 349 -17.19 -14.39 -16.68
CA VAL A 349 -16.55 -13.13 -16.26
C VAL A 349 -17.26 -11.95 -16.90
N LEU A 350 -17.66 -12.07 -18.17
CA LEU A 350 -18.43 -11.04 -18.87
C LEU A 350 -19.85 -10.90 -18.29
N ASP A 351 -20.48 -12.01 -17.91
CA ASP A 351 -21.80 -12.04 -17.27
C ASP A 351 -21.75 -11.28 -15.93
N LYS A 352 -20.73 -11.54 -15.10
CA LYS A 352 -20.44 -10.79 -13.85
C LYS A 352 -20.27 -9.28 -14.05
N PHE A 353 -19.87 -8.83 -15.24
CA PHE A 353 -19.70 -7.41 -15.59
C PHE A 353 -20.96 -6.78 -16.20
N ALA A 354 -21.95 -7.58 -16.59
CA ALA A 354 -23.19 -7.13 -17.24
C ALA A 354 -24.38 -7.01 -16.27
N GLU A 355 -24.35 -7.79 -15.18
CA GLU A 355 -25.13 -7.63 -13.94
C GLU A 355 -24.71 -6.40 -13.12
#